data_AF-A0A3G4W6X2-F1
#
_entry.id   AF-A0A3G4W6X2-F1
#
_cell.length_a   1.000
_cell.length_b   1.000
_cell.length_c   1.000
_cell.angle_alpha   90.00
_cell.angle_beta   90.00
_cell.angle_gamma   90.00
#
_symmetry.space_group_name_H-M   'P 1'
#
loop_
_entity.id
_entity.type
_entity.pdbx_description
1 polymer ?
#
loop_
_entity_poly.entity_id
_entity_poly.type
_entity_poly.pdbx_seq_one_letter_code
_entity_poly.pdbx_strand_id
1 'polypeptide(L)'
;MSDRESSEARPAPPLSATPGPASSGSPANSGAQKEFAAFYRNFMPKLLGFLVWQGAPARLAADLAQDAMIATHRNWAKIRSPEAWTRKVASRELVRHVSRAEEELVGQVPEQVTALLPCSD
;
A
#
# COMPACT_ATOMS: atom_id res chain seq x y z
N MET A 1 -7.16 37.85 54.45
CA MET A 1 -6.31 36.82 55.06
C MET A 1 -6.51 35.55 54.25
N SER A 2 -5.40 34.92 53.90
CA SER A 2 -5.20 33.96 52.81
C SER A 2 -6.11 32.74 52.81
N ASP A 3 -6.65 32.41 51.63
CA ASP A 3 -6.80 31.02 51.23
C ASP A 3 -6.14 30.83 49.86
N ARG A 4 -5.10 30.00 49.90
CA ARG A 4 -4.26 29.56 48.78
C ARG A 4 -5.09 28.70 47.83
N GLU A 5 -5.04 29.05 46.55
CA GLU A 5 -4.58 28.14 45.48
C GLU A 5 -4.78 26.64 45.72
N SER A 6 -6.02 26.15 45.60
CA SER A 6 -6.26 24.72 45.34
C SER A 6 -6.07 24.45 43.84
N SER A 7 -4.80 24.22 43.52
CA SER A 7 -4.35 23.55 42.31
C SER A 7 -4.85 22.10 42.34
N GLU A 8 -6.08 21.86 41.89
CA GLU A 8 -6.56 20.51 41.59
C GLU A 8 -6.04 20.14 40.19
N ALA A 9 -4.71 19.95 40.12
CA ALA A 9 -4.04 19.40 38.96
C ALA A 9 -4.54 17.97 38.75
N ARG A 10 -5.50 17.83 37.84
CA ARG A 10 -5.99 16.57 37.31
C ARG A 10 -4.76 15.70 36.92
N PRO A 11 -4.52 14.54 37.53
CA PRO A 11 -3.45 13.67 37.05
C PRO A 11 -3.88 13.17 35.67
N ALA A 12 -3.18 13.63 34.63
CA ALA A 12 -3.22 12.96 33.34
C ALA A 12 -2.87 11.48 33.58
N PRO A 13 -3.62 10.53 33.01
CA PRO A 13 -3.18 9.14 33.07
C PRO A 13 -1.78 9.10 32.44
N PRO A 14 -0.77 8.46 33.07
CA PRO A 14 0.41 8.09 32.33
C PRO A 14 -0.11 7.25 31.17
N LEU A 15 0.17 7.69 29.94
CA LEU A 15 0.03 6.86 28.76
C LEU A 15 0.71 5.55 29.13
N SER A 16 -0.08 4.52 29.38
CA SER A 16 0.38 3.15 29.48
C SER A 16 0.96 2.82 28.11
N ALA A 17 2.22 3.20 27.92
CA ALA A 17 3.13 2.53 27.03
C ALA A 17 3.24 1.12 27.60
N THR A 18 2.27 0.27 27.26
CA THR A 18 2.47 -1.16 27.27
C THR A 18 3.64 -1.37 26.32
N PRO A 19 4.82 -1.81 26.79
CA PRO A 19 5.77 -2.43 25.88
C PRO A 19 5.02 -3.66 25.38
N GLY A 20 4.60 -3.64 24.11
CA GLY A 20 4.04 -4.82 23.46
C GLY A 20 4.95 -6.01 23.75
N PRO A 21 4.39 -7.23 23.90
CA PRO A 21 5.15 -8.37 24.37
C PRO A 21 6.42 -8.46 23.53
N ALA A 22 7.57 -8.43 24.21
CA ALA A 22 8.86 -8.80 23.64
C ALA A 22 8.69 -10.23 23.12
N SER A 23 8.26 -10.31 21.87
CA SER A 23 8.14 -11.57 21.16
C SER A 23 9.56 -12.05 21.05
N SER A 24 9.88 -13.11 21.79
CA SER A 24 11.08 -13.91 21.61
C SER A 24 11.04 -14.51 20.20
N GLY A 25 11.26 -13.66 19.20
CA GLY A 25 11.47 -14.06 17.83
C GLY A 25 12.73 -14.90 17.83
N SER A 26 12.60 -16.15 17.39
CA SER A 26 13.74 -17.01 17.11
C SER A 26 14.84 -16.19 16.40
N PRO A 27 16.12 -16.30 16.78
CA PRO A 27 17.19 -15.48 16.20
C PRO A 27 17.26 -15.58 14.67
N ALA A 28 16.79 -16.69 14.09
CA ALA A 28 16.65 -16.88 12.65
C ALA A 28 15.67 -15.87 12.00
N ASN A 29 14.59 -15.49 12.69
CA ASN A 29 13.61 -14.53 12.20
C ASN A 29 14.15 -13.09 12.24
N SER A 30 15.00 -12.77 13.22
CA SER A 30 15.64 -11.46 13.34
C SER A 30 16.60 -11.15 12.18
N GLY A 31 17.30 -12.16 11.65
CA GLY A 31 18.18 -12.01 10.48
C GLY A 31 17.40 -11.70 9.20
N ALA A 32 16.43 -12.55 8.88
CA ALA A 32 15.55 -12.37 7.73
C ALA A 32 14.82 -11.01 7.74
N GLN A 33 14.40 -10.56 8.92
CA GLN A 33 13.73 -9.26 9.07
C GLN A 33 14.67 -8.08 8.82
N LYS A 34 15.94 -8.16 9.22
CA LYS A 34 16.96 -7.13 8.91
C LYS A 34 17.28 -7.09 7.42
N GLU A 35 17.42 -8.24 6.79
CA GLU A 35 17.65 -8.35 5.34
C GLU A 35 16.48 -7.77 4.54
N PHE A 36 15.24 -8.14 4.90
CA PHE A 36 14.06 -7.56 4.27
C PHE A 36 13.99 -6.04 4.48
N ALA A 37 14.29 -5.55 5.69
CA ALA A 37 14.26 -4.11 5.94
C ALA A 37 15.30 -3.35 5.11
N ALA A 38 16.50 -3.91 4.90
CA ALA A 38 17.51 -3.35 4.00
C ALA A 38 17.04 -3.38 2.54
N PHE A 39 16.46 -4.50 2.11
CA PHE A 39 15.87 -4.64 0.77
C PHE A 39 14.76 -3.61 0.53
N TYR A 40 13.81 -3.48 1.45
CA TYR A 40 12.68 -2.55 1.34
C TYR A 40 13.18 -1.11 1.12
N ARG A 41 14.09 -0.62 1.97
CA ARG A 41 14.63 0.75 1.87
C ARG A 41 15.33 1.01 0.54
N ASN A 42 16.07 0.02 0.04
CA ASN A 42 16.86 0.16 -1.19
C ASN A 42 16.04 -0.04 -2.47
N PHE A 43 15.02 -0.90 -2.42
CA PHE A 43 14.29 -1.35 -3.61
C PHE A 43 12.95 -0.66 -3.80
N MET A 44 12.30 -0.18 -2.72
CA MET A 44 11.04 0.55 -2.82
C MET A 44 11.07 1.73 -3.80
N PRO A 45 12.02 2.69 -3.72
CA PRO A 45 12.05 3.81 -4.67
C PRO A 45 12.29 3.36 -6.12
N LYS A 46 13.06 2.29 -6.32
CA LYS A 46 13.31 1.71 -7.65
C LYS A 46 12.06 1.07 -8.23
N LEU A 47 11.28 0.38 -7.38
CA LEU A 47 10.03 -0.25 -7.77
C LEU A 47 8.97 0.79 -8.15
N LEU A 48 8.87 1.88 -7.38
CA LEU A 48 7.99 3.00 -7.71
C LEU A 48 8.35 3.62 -9.06
N GLY A 49 9.63 3.93 -9.29
CA GLY A 49 10.11 4.46 -10.56
C GLY A 49 9.84 3.51 -11.74
N PHE A 50 10.02 2.20 -11.53
CA PHE A 50 9.70 1.18 -12.53
C PHE A 50 8.21 1.15 -12.89
N LEU A 51 7.30 1.22 -11.92
CA LEU A 51 5.86 1.23 -12.16
C LEU A 51 5.39 2.51 -12.84
N VAL A 52 5.96 3.66 -12.46
CA VAL A 52 5.69 4.94 -13.14
C VAL A 52 6.18 4.91 -14.59
N TRP A 53 7.36 4.34 -14.83
CA TRP A 53 7.88 4.14 -16.18
C TRP A 53 6.98 3.21 -17.02
N GLN A 54 6.31 2.24 -16.41
CA GLN A 54 5.30 1.40 -17.06
C GLN A 54 3.96 2.11 -17.31
N GLY A 55 3.81 3.38 -16.91
CA GLY A 55 2.61 4.19 -17.15
C GLY A 55 1.62 4.23 -15.98
N ALA A 56 1.95 3.65 -14.81
CA ALA A 56 1.10 3.78 -13.65
C ALA A 56 1.15 5.21 -13.08
N PRO A 57 0.01 5.84 -12.76
CA PRO A 57 0.02 7.12 -12.04
C PRO A 57 0.65 6.92 -10.65
N ALA A 58 1.34 7.94 -10.15
CA ALA A 58 2.15 7.84 -8.92
C ALA A 58 1.39 7.25 -7.71
N ARG A 59 0.10 7.60 -7.55
CA ARG A 59 -0.76 7.06 -6.50
C ARG A 59 -0.96 5.54 -6.65
N LEU A 60 -1.31 5.08 -7.86
CA LEU A 60 -1.47 3.65 -8.13
C LEU A 60 -0.14 2.91 -8.00
N ALA A 61 0.97 3.50 -8.47
CA ALA A 61 2.29 2.93 -8.32
C ALA A 61 2.66 2.70 -6.84
N ALA A 62 2.32 3.64 -5.95
CA ALA A 62 2.53 3.50 -4.51
C ALA A 62 1.73 2.34 -3.92
N ASP A 63 0.44 2.24 -4.26
CA ASP A 63 -0.45 1.18 -3.79
C ASP A 63 0.08 -0.21 -4.25
N LEU A 64 0.36 -0.36 -5.54
CA LEU A 64 0.88 -1.61 -6.13
C LEU A 64 2.25 -2.01 -5.59
N ALA A 65 3.15 -1.04 -5.38
CA ALA A 65 4.47 -1.31 -4.82
C ALA A 65 4.37 -1.78 -3.38
N GLN A 66 3.48 -1.20 -2.58
CA GLN A 66 3.26 -1.61 -1.20
C GLN A 66 2.70 -3.03 -1.11
N ASP A 67 1.70 -3.37 -1.93
CA ASP A 67 1.14 -4.72 -1.99
C ASP A 67 2.18 -5.76 -2.44
N ALA A 68 2.98 -5.43 -3.45
CA ALA A 68 4.07 -6.29 -3.89
C ALA A 68 5.09 -6.53 -2.76
N MET A 69 5.48 -5.49 -2.02
CA MET A 69 6.41 -5.62 -0.89
C MET A 69 5.84 -6.46 0.26
N ILE A 70 4.54 -6.34 0.55
CA ILE A 70 3.87 -7.18 1.55
C ILE A 70 3.91 -8.65 1.11
N ALA A 71 3.60 -8.92 -0.16
CA ALA A 71 3.66 -10.27 -0.72
C ALA A 71 5.09 -10.83 -0.68
N THR A 72 6.10 -10.01 -0.94
CA THR A 72 7.53 -10.38 -0.88
C THR A 72 7.93 -10.73 0.54
N HIS A 73 7.55 -9.90 1.53
CA HIS A 73 7.84 -10.18 2.93
C HIS A 73 7.25 -11.52 3.39
N ARG A 74 5.99 -11.78 3.05
CA ARG A 74 5.28 -13.04 3.39
C ARG A 74 5.98 -14.29 2.83
N ASN A 75 6.69 -14.14 1.72
CA ASN A 75 7.36 -15.25 1.03
C ASN A 75 8.89 -15.17 1.11
N TRP A 76 9.44 -14.29 1.95
CA TRP A 76 10.87 -13.95 1.96
C TRP A 76 11.79 -15.17 1.99
N ALA A 77 11.51 -16.12 2.89
CA ALA A 77 12.31 -17.33 3.06
C ALA A 77 12.29 -18.30 1.86
N LYS A 78 11.32 -18.16 0.93
CA LYS A 78 11.14 -19.04 -0.23
C LYS A 78 11.67 -18.43 -1.53
N ILE A 79 11.98 -17.13 -1.52
CA ILE A 79 12.35 -16.40 -2.73
C ILE A 79 13.87 -16.38 -2.88
N ARG A 80 14.37 -16.88 -4.02
CA ARG A 80 15.81 -16.82 -4.36
C ARG A 80 16.26 -15.47 -4.91
N SER A 81 15.36 -14.74 -5.58
CA SER A 81 15.64 -13.43 -6.17
C SER A 81 14.53 -12.44 -5.82
N PRO A 82 14.67 -11.70 -4.71
CA PRO A 82 13.64 -10.78 -4.22
C PRO A 82 13.26 -9.68 -5.21
N GLU A 83 14.23 -9.08 -5.90
CA GLU A 83 13.95 -8.01 -6.87
C GLU A 83 13.11 -8.47 -8.05
N ALA A 84 13.49 -9.60 -8.68
CA ALA A 84 12.80 -10.13 -9.84
C ALA A 84 11.40 -10.61 -9.47
N TRP A 85 11.26 -11.24 -8.30
CA TRP A 85 9.97 -11.69 -7.79
C TRP A 85 9.05 -10.50 -7.50
N THR A 86 9.56 -9.46 -6.82
CA THR A 86 8.77 -8.26 -6.47
C THR A 86 8.30 -7.52 -7.72
N ARG A 87 9.17 -7.31 -8.72
CA ARG A 87 8.78 -6.72 -10.02
C ARG A 87 7.72 -7.55 -10.72
N LYS A 88 7.85 -8.88 -10.72
CA LYS A 88 6.86 -9.78 -11.33
C LYS A 88 5.49 -9.64 -10.67
N VAL A 89 5.43 -9.57 -9.34
CA VAL A 89 4.16 -9.39 -8.62
C VAL A 89 3.56 -8.02 -8.95
N ALA A 90 4.34 -6.95 -8.85
CA ALA A 90 3.86 -5.59 -9.12
C ALA A 90 3.34 -5.43 -10.57
N SER A 91 4.07 -5.92 -11.57
CA SER A 91 3.64 -5.88 -12.98
C SER A 91 2.34 -6.66 -13.22
N ARG A 92 2.15 -7.81 -12.55
CA ARG A 92 0.92 -8.60 -12.69
C ARG A 92 -0.29 -7.86 -12.14
N GLU A 93 -0.14 -7.23 -10.97
CA GLU A 93 -1.23 -6.45 -10.40
C GLU A 93 -1.51 -5.21 -11.26
N LEU A 94 -0.49 -4.53 -11.79
CA LEU A 94 -0.70 -3.44 -12.76
C LEU A 94 -1.52 -3.88 -13.97
N VAL A 95 -1.15 -5.00 -14.60
CA VAL A 95 -1.92 -5.55 -15.74
C VAL A 95 -3.36 -5.83 -15.36
N ARG A 96 -3.61 -6.46 -14.21
CA ARG A 96 -4.97 -6.73 -13.72
C ARG A 96 -5.77 -5.45 -13.49
N HIS A 97 -5.14 -4.41 -12.97
CA HIS A 97 -5.78 -3.10 -12.79
C HIS A 97 -6.17 -2.47 -14.12
N VAL A 98 -5.27 -2.49 -15.11
CA VAL A 98 -5.53 -1.92 -16.44
C VAL A 98 -6.63 -2.71 -17.15
N SER A 99 -6.56 -4.04 -17.18
CA SER A 99 -7.59 -4.87 -17.82
C SER A 99 -8.98 -4.68 -17.21
N ARG A 100 -9.06 -4.53 -15.88
CA ARG A 100 -10.34 -4.22 -15.22
C ARG A 100 -10.89 -2.85 -15.61
N ALA A 101 -10.03 -1.84 -15.75
CA ALA A 101 -10.45 -0.51 -16.17
C ALA A 101 -10.96 -0.50 -17.62
N GLU A 102 -10.37 -1.31 -18.50
CA GLU A 102 -10.84 -1.50 -19.88
C GLU A 102 -12.24 -2.15 -19.93
N GLU A 103 -12.50 -3.15 -19.10
CA GLU A 103 -13.81 -3.80 -18.99
C GLU A 103 -14.93 -2.82 -18.58
N GLU A 104 -14.64 -1.88 -17.67
CA GLU A 104 -15.60 -0.86 -17.23
C GLU A 104 -15.91 0.17 -18.33
N LEU A 105 -14.92 0.54 -19.15
CA LEU A 105 -15.06 1.54 -20.22
C LEU A 105 -15.90 1.03 -21.40
N VAL A 106 -15.81 -0.26 -21.74
CA VAL A 106 -16.55 -0.87 -22.87
C VAL A 106 -18.04 -1.05 -22.56
N GLY A 107 -18.47 -0.88 -21.30
CA GLY A 107 -19.86 -1.04 -20.87
C GLY A 107 -20.81 0.13 -21.20
N GLN A 108 -20.32 1.28 -21.67
CA GLN A 108 -21.16 2.44 -21.97
C GLN A 108 -20.99 2.90 -23.42
N VAL A 109 -21.75 2.29 -24.33
CA VAL A 109 -22.24 3.01 -25.51
C VAL A 109 -23.51 3.72 -25.06
N PRO A 110 -23.56 5.06 -24.94
CA PRO A 110 -24.82 5.75 -24.75
C PRO A 110 -25.62 5.56 -26.04
N GLU A 111 -26.55 4.61 -26.04
CA GLU A 111 -27.57 4.44 -27.09
C GLU A 111 -28.60 5.60 -27.07
N GLN A 112 -28.21 6.77 -26.58
CA GLN A 112 -29.09 7.87 -26.18
C GLN A 112 -29.14 9.01 -27.22
N VAL A 113 -28.59 8.82 -28.42
CA VAL A 113 -28.71 9.79 -29.52
C VAL A 113 -29.43 9.17 -30.71
N THR A 114 -30.44 8.34 -30.43
CA THR A 114 -31.50 8.04 -31.40
C THR A 114 -32.86 8.42 -30.81
N ALA A 115 -32.92 9.51 -30.04
CA ALA A 115 -34.16 10.26 -29.81
C ALA A 115 -34.40 11.20 -31.01
N LEU A 116 -34.57 10.61 -32.19
CA LEU A 116 -34.83 11.32 -33.43
C LEU A 116 -36.29 11.12 -33.80
N LEU A 117 -37.24 11.61 -32.98
CA LEU A 117 -38.66 11.85 -33.33
C LEU A 117 -39.27 12.88 -32.35
N PRO A 118 -40.27 13.72 -32.70
CA PRO A 118 -40.93 13.93 -33.99
C PRO A 118 -40.79 15.38 -34.53
N CYS A 119 -41.02 15.57 -35.82
CA CYS A 119 -41.26 16.89 -36.42
C CYS A 119 -42.47 17.53 -35.73
N SER A 120 -42.28 18.71 -35.14
CA SER A 120 -43.35 19.60 -34.74
C SER A 120 -43.45 20.71 -35.78
N ASP A 121 -44.42 20.59 -36.69
CA ASP A 121 -45.49 21.54 -37.03
C ASP A 121 -46.41 20.87 -38.06
#